data_AF-A0A0T6ASK0-F1
#
_entry.id   AF-A0A0T6ASK0-F1
#
_cell.length_a   1.000
_cell.length_b   1.000
_cell.length_c   1.000
_cell.angle_alpha   90.00
_cell.angle_beta   90.00
_cell.angle_gamma   90.00
#
_symmetry.space_group_name_H-M   'P 1'
#
loop_
_entity.id
_entity.type
_entity.pdbx_description
1 polymer ?
#
loop_
_entity_poly.entity_id
_entity_poly.type
_entity_poly.pdbx_seq_one_letter_code
_entity_poly.pdbx_strand_id
1 'polypeptide(L)'
;MGAKDIQEAVQRLQHLERLVDAYGHLLIAAELERALPALVPILATGEVTESEAGGLLKEILQRGPSGLLAELEELERIGRAVKDPQIYAALNRVRDMFLYVARYNAAALLRRLEQGAQAGLAASLQKEVQAFMQGVARVAPISATDLDEVFADEELLGSEQPPAERGNGSDGPGGAMTEPVVRTAERTPQRAEALVSPTQDLGALDDPPAVEEAVDEPLRAPWLQHSEEPAAESQVAQLAGANGSADVLAESIDSVRDRIEVFNDMLQRWAASERLNPETSPLVRRGRLTPDRCRDLYRELLTAGAVSILDHLASLSEANGEADDQARALRGRIVDGAVGSIPRLLGILSAGEQLDTEVDGVRGEQARVLADLVDYLSRAADLYAAGSPLRDRLHYLARELRAVAGD
;
A
#
# COMPACT_ATOMS: atom_id res chain seq x y z
N MET A 1 -29.30 7.72 19.36
CA MET A 1 -28.44 8.71 18.67
C MET A 1 -29.21 9.28 17.50
N GLY A 2 -29.05 10.56 17.20
CA GLY A 2 -29.68 11.21 16.05
C GLY A 2 -28.80 11.15 14.79
N ALA A 3 -29.35 11.55 13.64
CA ALA A 3 -28.61 11.60 12.36
C ALA A 3 -27.31 12.44 12.43
N LYS A 4 -27.29 13.45 13.31
CA LYS A 4 -26.11 14.29 13.56
C LYS A 4 -24.95 13.50 14.20
N ASP A 5 -25.25 12.59 15.11
CA ASP A 5 -24.23 11.78 15.81
C ASP A 5 -23.59 10.76 14.86
N ILE A 6 -24.40 10.20 13.94
CA ILE A 6 -23.94 9.31 12.86
C ILE A 6 -23.00 10.07 11.93
N GLN A 7 -23.42 11.26 11.48
CA GLN A 7 -22.61 12.09 10.60
C GLN A 7 -21.28 12.49 11.24
N GLU A 8 -21.27 12.82 12.54
CA GLU A 8 -20.06 13.13 13.29
C GLU A 8 -19.12 11.91 13.37
N ALA A 9 -19.66 10.72 13.66
CA ALA A 9 -18.86 9.49 13.70
C ALA A 9 -18.23 9.15 12.33
N VAL A 10 -18.99 9.30 11.23
CA VAL A 10 -18.48 9.10 9.87
C VAL A 10 -17.37 10.11 9.54
N GLN A 11 -17.52 11.37 9.91
CA GLN A 11 -16.48 12.39 9.70
C GLN A 11 -15.21 12.09 10.50
N ARG A 12 -15.35 11.64 11.76
CA ARG A 12 -14.21 11.19 12.58
C ARG A 12 -13.49 10.00 11.95
N LEU A 13 -14.23 9.03 11.39
CA LEU A 13 -13.65 7.89 10.67
C LEU A 13 -12.91 8.32 9.40
N GLN A 14 -13.48 9.23 8.61
CA GLN A 14 -12.81 9.79 7.43
C GLN A 14 -11.53 10.55 7.79
N HIS A 15 -11.53 11.28 8.91
CA HIS A 15 -10.31 11.96 9.38
C HIS A 15 -9.26 10.95 9.86
N LEU A 16 -9.68 9.93 10.62
CA LEU A 16 -8.80 8.84 11.06
C LEU A 16 -8.17 8.10 9.89
N GLU A 17 -8.93 7.83 8.83
CA GLU A 17 -8.43 7.24 7.58
C GLU A 17 -7.26 8.06 7.01
N ARG A 18 -7.42 9.39 6.90
CA ARG A 18 -6.35 10.29 6.42
C ARG A 18 -5.12 10.29 7.33
N LEU A 19 -5.31 10.21 8.64
CA LEU A 19 -4.21 10.16 9.61
C LEU A 19 -3.43 8.84 9.51
N VAL A 20 -4.12 7.71 9.36
CA VAL A 20 -3.46 6.39 9.22
C VAL A 20 -2.67 6.35 7.91
N ASP A 21 -3.23 6.91 6.85
CA ASP A 21 -2.55 7.00 5.57
C ASP A 21 -1.29 7.90 5.63
N ALA A 22 -1.41 9.08 6.23
CA ALA A 22 -0.27 9.95 6.44
C ALA A 22 0.78 9.32 7.39
N TYR A 23 0.36 8.46 8.33
CA TYR A 23 1.28 7.68 9.16
C TYR A 23 2.04 6.64 8.30
N GLY A 24 1.37 5.96 7.37
CA GLY A 24 2.04 5.09 6.40
C GLY A 24 3.15 5.80 5.62
N HIS A 25 2.89 7.02 5.14
CA HIS A 25 3.89 7.86 4.46
C HIS A 25 5.03 8.30 5.38
N LEU A 26 4.75 8.65 6.64
CA LEU A 26 5.77 8.94 7.64
C LEU A 26 6.70 7.74 7.85
N LEU A 27 6.14 6.53 7.95
CA LEU A 27 6.92 5.30 8.10
C LEU A 27 7.81 5.03 6.88
N ILE A 28 7.30 5.26 5.66
CA ILE A 28 8.11 5.19 4.43
C ILE A 28 9.23 6.23 4.47
N ALA A 29 8.93 7.47 4.87
CA ALA A 29 9.94 8.52 4.99
C ALA A 29 11.05 8.12 5.96
N ALA A 30 10.67 7.61 7.13
CA ALA A 30 11.60 7.15 8.15
C ALA A 30 12.41 5.95 7.65
N GLU A 31 11.74 4.98 7.01
CA GLU A 31 12.38 3.83 6.39
C GLU A 31 13.38 4.30 5.35
N LEU A 32 13.12 5.33 4.56
CA LEU A 32 13.99 5.80 3.48
C LEU A 32 14.90 6.98 3.86
N GLU A 33 15.01 7.31 5.15
CA GLU A 33 15.82 8.43 5.68
C GLU A 33 15.50 9.80 5.03
N ARG A 34 14.23 10.02 4.72
CA ARG A 34 13.76 11.25 4.09
C ARG A 34 13.48 12.35 5.10
N ALA A 35 13.68 13.59 4.67
CA ALA A 35 13.32 14.75 5.47
C ALA A 35 11.79 14.90 5.55
N LEU A 36 11.26 15.18 6.75
CA LEU A 36 9.83 15.35 7.00
C LEU A 36 9.14 16.39 6.07
N PRO A 37 9.74 17.56 5.75
CA PRO A 37 9.09 18.52 4.86
C PRO A 37 8.80 17.98 3.46
N ALA A 38 9.54 16.98 3.00
CA ALA A 38 9.31 16.36 1.69
C ALA A 38 8.02 15.53 1.63
N LEU A 39 7.39 15.23 2.78
CA LEU A 39 6.13 14.49 2.85
C LEU A 39 4.91 15.36 2.52
N VAL A 40 4.94 16.65 2.81
CA VAL A 40 3.81 17.56 2.57
C VAL A 40 3.30 17.50 1.12
N PRO A 41 4.16 17.63 0.08
CA PRO A 41 3.70 17.55 -1.30
C PRO A 41 3.24 16.15 -1.73
N ILE A 42 3.66 15.09 -1.02
CA ILE A 42 3.21 13.71 -1.28
C ILE A 42 1.79 13.49 -0.72
N LEU A 43 1.54 14.02 0.48
CA LEU A 43 0.24 13.97 1.15
C LEU A 43 -0.78 14.95 0.54
N ALA A 44 -0.32 16.02 -0.09
CA ALA A 44 -1.16 16.99 -0.77
C ALA A 44 -1.69 16.42 -2.11
N THR A 45 -2.76 15.62 -2.02
CA THR A 45 -3.48 15.06 -3.17
C THR A 45 -4.51 16.06 -3.72
N GLY A 46 -5.21 15.73 -4.80
CA GLY A 46 -6.22 16.60 -5.41
C GLY A 46 -7.35 17.06 -4.47
N GLU A 47 -7.53 16.40 -3.33
CA GLU A 47 -8.53 16.72 -2.29
C GLU A 47 -7.93 17.28 -0.99
N VAL A 48 -6.61 17.17 -0.80
CA VAL A 48 -5.91 17.59 0.42
C VAL A 48 -4.93 18.69 0.06
N THR A 49 -5.14 19.89 0.60
CA THR A 49 -4.22 21.01 0.40
C THR A 49 -2.89 20.79 1.14
N GLU A 50 -1.81 21.46 0.73
CA GLU A 50 -0.53 21.40 1.43
C GLU A 50 -0.63 21.83 2.92
N SER A 51 -1.51 22.79 3.21
CA SER A 51 -1.79 23.24 4.57
C SER A 51 -2.42 22.13 5.41
N GLU A 52 -3.41 21.42 4.85
CA GLU A 52 -4.06 20.28 5.51
C GLU A 52 -3.08 19.10 5.67
N ALA A 53 -2.28 18.80 4.65
CA ALA A 53 -1.23 17.79 4.71
C ALA A 53 -0.21 18.07 5.83
N GLY A 54 0.23 19.33 5.96
CA GLY A 54 1.08 19.76 7.07
C GLY A 54 0.40 19.62 8.43
N GLY A 55 -0.91 19.88 8.50
CA GLY A 55 -1.74 19.67 9.68
C GLY A 55 -1.80 18.20 10.11
N LEU A 56 -2.07 17.29 9.17
CA LEU A 56 -2.12 15.84 9.40
C LEU A 56 -0.78 15.31 9.93
N LEU A 57 0.34 15.71 9.31
CA LEU A 57 1.67 15.29 9.75
C LEU A 57 1.96 15.75 11.19
N LYS A 58 1.59 17.00 11.52
CA LYS A 58 1.74 17.53 12.88
C LYS A 58 0.88 16.76 13.88
N GLU A 59 -0.37 16.43 13.53
CA GLU A 59 -1.26 15.67 14.39
C GLU A 59 -0.71 14.26 14.68
N ILE A 60 -0.19 13.57 13.65
CA ILE A 60 0.42 12.24 13.80
C ILE A 60 1.62 12.29 14.75
N LEU A 61 2.51 13.27 14.59
CA LEU A 61 3.68 13.44 15.46
C LEU A 61 3.29 13.79 16.90
N GLN A 62 2.09 14.34 17.14
CA GLN A 62 1.59 14.66 18.48
C GLN A 62 0.84 13.51 19.14
N ARG A 63 -0.04 12.82 18.38
CA ARG A 63 -0.87 11.72 18.89
C ARG A 63 -0.11 10.39 18.95
N GLY A 64 0.81 10.19 18.02
CA GLY A 64 1.49 8.92 17.81
C GLY A 64 0.53 7.78 17.41
N PRO A 65 1.06 6.58 17.14
CA PRO A 65 0.24 5.43 16.74
C PRO A 65 -0.75 4.97 17.82
N SER A 66 -0.39 5.11 19.10
CA SER A 66 -1.29 4.77 20.21
C SER A 66 -2.54 5.64 20.22
N GLY A 67 -2.42 6.93 19.87
CA GLY A 67 -3.57 7.82 19.75
C GLY A 67 -4.49 7.43 18.58
N LEU A 68 -3.93 6.98 17.46
CA LEU A 68 -4.71 6.50 16.32
C LEU A 68 -5.50 5.23 16.67
N LEU A 69 -4.86 4.27 17.34
CA LEU A 69 -5.51 3.04 17.81
C LEU A 69 -6.61 3.32 18.84
N ALA A 70 -6.37 4.22 19.78
CA ALA A 70 -7.37 4.60 20.78
C ALA A 70 -8.61 5.27 20.14
N GLU A 71 -8.41 6.10 19.10
CA GLU A 71 -9.51 6.69 18.34
C GLU A 71 -10.31 5.60 17.60
N LEU A 72 -9.64 4.62 16.99
CA LEU A 72 -10.30 3.47 16.36
C LEU A 72 -11.14 2.71 17.39
N GLU A 73 -10.58 2.34 18.54
CA GLU A 73 -11.29 1.63 19.61
C GLU A 73 -12.52 2.40 20.14
N GLU A 74 -12.44 3.74 20.18
CA GLU A 74 -13.59 4.58 20.53
C GLU A 74 -14.68 4.55 19.45
N LEU A 75 -14.30 4.73 18.19
CA LEU A 75 -15.24 4.72 17.07
C LEU A 75 -15.87 3.34 16.87
N GLU A 76 -15.14 2.26 17.19
CA GLU A 76 -15.69 0.90 17.24
C GLU A 76 -16.77 0.74 18.31
N ARG A 77 -16.54 1.28 19.51
CA ARG A 77 -17.56 1.28 20.58
C ARG A 77 -18.81 2.07 20.15
N ILE A 78 -18.62 3.20 19.47
CA ILE A 78 -19.73 3.98 18.90
C ILE A 78 -20.46 3.18 17.83
N GLY A 79 -19.74 2.58 16.87
CA GLY A 79 -20.32 1.76 15.81
C GLY A 79 -21.15 0.58 16.35
N ARG A 80 -20.65 -0.12 17.37
CA ARG A 80 -21.39 -1.20 18.05
C ARG A 80 -22.68 -0.72 18.73
N ALA A 81 -22.66 0.46 19.33
CA ALA A 81 -23.82 1.03 19.99
C ALA A 81 -24.89 1.52 19.00
N VAL A 82 -24.46 2.06 17.85
CA VAL A 82 -25.35 2.67 16.86
C VAL A 82 -25.94 1.65 15.91
N LYS A 83 -25.18 0.60 15.54
CA LYS A 83 -25.61 -0.38 14.53
C LYS A 83 -25.99 0.30 13.21
N ASP A 84 -25.17 1.24 12.73
CA ASP A 84 -25.41 1.89 11.43
C ASP A 84 -24.50 1.32 10.33
N PRO A 85 -25.05 0.86 9.19
CA PRO A 85 -24.26 0.26 8.12
C PRO A 85 -23.17 1.18 7.54
N GLN A 86 -23.38 2.50 7.51
CA GLN A 86 -22.38 3.44 6.99
C GLN A 86 -21.19 3.56 7.93
N ILE A 87 -21.43 3.59 9.25
CA ILE A 87 -20.38 3.57 10.27
C ILE A 87 -19.60 2.25 10.18
N TYR A 88 -20.28 1.11 10.05
CA TYR A 88 -19.61 -0.19 9.92
C TYR A 88 -18.74 -0.30 8.67
N ALA A 89 -19.25 0.16 7.52
CA ALA A 89 -18.47 0.19 6.28
C ALA A 89 -17.24 1.12 6.41
N ALA A 90 -17.38 2.27 7.05
CA ALA A 90 -16.27 3.19 7.30
C ALA A 90 -15.25 2.61 8.30
N LEU A 91 -15.72 1.93 9.36
CA LEU A 91 -14.86 1.23 10.31
C LEU A 91 -14.03 0.14 9.64
N ASN A 92 -14.63 -0.68 8.78
CA ASN A 92 -13.91 -1.71 8.04
C ASN A 92 -12.81 -1.12 7.16
N ARG A 93 -13.11 -0.06 6.40
CA ARG A 93 -12.08 0.63 5.59
C ARG A 93 -10.91 1.12 6.44
N VAL A 94 -11.18 1.74 7.59
CA VAL A 94 -10.13 2.21 8.49
C VAL A 94 -9.33 1.04 9.06
N ARG A 95 -9.98 -0.04 9.52
CA ARG A 95 -9.31 -1.26 10.02
C ARG A 95 -8.39 -1.87 8.96
N ASP A 96 -8.88 -2.00 7.73
CA ASP A 96 -8.11 -2.49 6.61
C ASP A 96 -6.88 -1.61 6.36
N MET A 97 -7.02 -0.28 6.46
CA MET A 97 -5.90 0.66 6.38
C MET A 97 -4.87 0.47 7.51
N PHE A 98 -5.30 0.20 8.75
CA PHE A 98 -4.38 -0.11 9.86
C PHE A 98 -3.61 -1.41 9.61
N LEU A 99 -4.31 -2.49 9.24
CA LEU A 99 -3.72 -3.79 8.92
C LEU A 99 -2.73 -3.67 7.76
N TYR A 100 -3.12 -2.88 6.76
CA TYR A 100 -2.33 -2.52 5.62
C TYR A 100 -1.02 -1.81 6.02
N VAL A 101 -1.10 -0.68 6.74
CA VAL A 101 0.08 0.08 7.19
C VAL A 101 0.99 -0.78 8.07
N ALA A 102 0.41 -1.64 8.90
CA ALA A 102 1.18 -2.59 9.71
C ALA A 102 1.96 -3.58 8.85
N ARG A 103 1.28 -4.28 7.93
CA ARG A 103 1.88 -5.32 7.08
C ARG A 103 2.94 -4.77 6.15
N TYR A 104 2.67 -3.63 5.52
CA TYR A 104 3.53 -3.12 4.46
C TYR A 104 4.50 -2.05 4.95
N ASN A 105 4.14 -1.13 5.85
CA ASN A 105 5.02 -0.01 6.19
C ASN A 105 5.77 -0.24 7.51
N ALA A 106 5.05 -0.55 8.59
CA ALA A 106 5.64 -0.76 9.91
C ALA A 106 6.57 -1.97 9.95
N ALA A 107 6.15 -3.10 9.37
CA ALA A 107 7.00 -4.30 9.29
C ALA A 107 8.29 -4.07 8.49
N ALA A 108 8.24 -3.26 7.43
CA ALA A 108 9.42 -2.95 6.63
C ALA A 108 10.42 -2.08 7.41
N LEU A 109 9.93 -1.03 8.09
CA LEU A 109 10.75 -0.21 8.96
C LEU A 109 11.37 -1.02 10.11
N LEU A 110 10.61 -1.93 10.75
CA LEU A 110 11.15 -2.78 11.82
C LEU A 110 12.25 -3.71 11.32
N ARG A 111 12.07 -4.38 10.18
CA ARG A 111 13.12 -5.21 9.57
C ARG A 111 14.39 -4.40 9.31
N ARG A 112 14.26 -3.17 8.81
CA ARG A 112 15.40 -2.27 8.61
C ARG A 112 16.08 -1.90 9.94
N LEU A 113 15.31 -1.62 10.98
CA LEU A 113 15.82 -1.29 12.31
C LEU A 113 16.55 -2.48 12.98
N GLU A 114 16.14 -3.71 12.69
CA GLU A 114 16.78 -4.94 13.19
C GLU A 114 18.12 -5.24 12.48
N GLN A 115 18.29 -4.79 11.24
CA GLN A 115 19.48 -5.04 10.42
C GLN A 115 20.68 -4.13 10.71
N GLY A 116 20.57 -3.11 11.58
CA GLY A 116 21.73 -2.28 11.96
C GLY A 116 21.43 -1.08 12.85
N ALA A 117 22.50 -0.39 13.30
CA ALA A 117 22.41 0.81 14.14
C ALA A 117 21.94 2.02 13.31
N GLN A 118 20.64 2.26 13.31
CA GLN A 118 20.03 3.40 12.63
C GLN A 118 20.01 4.64 13.53
N ALA A 119 20.10 5.83 12.91
CA ALA A 119 20.01 7.13 13.58
C ALA A 119 18.82 7.93 13.03
N GLY A 120 18.51 9.07 13.67
CA GLY A 120 17.47 9.98 13.18
C GLY A 120 16.05 9.46 13.36
N LEU A 121 15.17 9.78 12.41
CA LEU A 121 13.71 9.58 12.53
C LEU A 121 13.32 8.10 12.72
N ALA A 122 13.97 7.18 12.01
CA ALA A 122 13.72 5.75 12.12
C ALA A 122 13.92 5.23 13.55
N ALA A 123 15.04 5.61 14.19
CA ALA A 123 15.37 5.22 15.55
C ALA A 123 14.39 5.82 16.56
N SER A 124 13.97 7.09 16.37
CA SER A 124 13.00 7.71 17.27
C SER A 124 11.63 7.04 17.23
N LEU A 125 11.24 6.48 16.09
CA LEU A 125 9.94 5.83 15.91
C LEU A 125 9.92 4.36 16.36
N GLN A 126 11.07 3.73 16.66
CA GLN A 126 11.14 2.28 16.92
C GLN A 126 10.13 1.78 17.95
N LYS A 127 10.07 2.41 19.13
CA LYS A 127 9.15 2.01 20.21
C LYS A 127 7.69 2.19 19.81
N GLU A 128 7.40 3.28 19.10
CA GLU A 128 6.06 3.61 18.64
C GLU A 128 5.57 2.61 17.59
N VAL A 129 6.44 2.23 16.65
CA VAL A 129 6.13 1.27 15.59
C VAL A 129 5.94 -0.13 16.16
N GLN A 130 6.74 -0.54 17.15
CA GLN A 130 6.53 -1.80 17.87
C GLN A 130 5.18 -1.81 18.59
N ALA A 131 4.83 -0.72 19.29
CA ALA A 131 3.53 -0.59 19.96
C ALA A 131 2.37 -0.61 18.95
N PHE A 132 2.53 0.05 17.81
CA PHE A 132 1.57 0.02 16.71
C PHE A 132 1.32 -1.40 16.21
N MET A 133 2.38 -2.14 15.90
CA MET A 133 2.28 -3.53 15.43
C MET A 133 1.59 -4.44 16.45
N GLN A 134 1.89 -4.27 17.74
CA GLN A 134 1.23 -5.02 18.82
C GLN A 134 -0.25 -4.65 18.97
N GLY A 135 -0.60 -3.37 18.77
CA GLY A 135 -1.98 -2.89 18.82
C GLY A 135 -2.80 -3.38 17.63
N VAL A 136 -2.26 -3.26 16.42
CA VAL A 136 -2.92 -3.71 15.18
C VAL A 136 -3.13 -5.23 15.16
N ALA A 137 -2.28 -6.03 15.81
CA ALA A 137 -2.49 -7.47 15.94
C ALA A 137 -3.80 -7.84 16.66
N ARG A 138 -4.46 -6.89 17.35
CA ARG A 138 -5.76 -7.06 17.99
C ARG A 138 -6.94 -6.58 17.14
N VAL A 139 -6.65 -5.91 16.02
CA VAL A 139 -7.66 -5.43 15.07
C VAL A 139 -8.03 -6.58 14.14
N ALA A 140 -9.29 -7.00 14.18
CA ALA A 140 -9.84 -8.01 13.26
C ALA A 140 -10.82 -7.34 12.27
N PRO A 141 -10.93 -7.81 11.02
CA PRO A 141 -12.01 -7.39 10.12
C PRO A 141 -13.37 -7.72 10.74
N ILE A 142 -14.40 -6.89 10.51
CA ILE A 142 -15.77 -7.24 10.90
C ILE A 142 -16.26 -8.25 9.87
N SER A 143 -16.49 -9.50 10.28
CA SER A 143 -17.01 -10.52 9.39
C SER A 143 -18.48 -10.24 9.04
N ALA A 144 -18.96 -10.78 7.92
CA ALA A 144 -20.38 -10.74 7.58
C ALA A 144 -21.23 -11.35 8.71
N THR A 145 -20.70 -12.37 9.38
CA THR A 145 -21.33 -13.02 10.54
C THR A 145 -21.43 -12.09 11.75
N ASP A 146 -20.42 -11.25 12.01
CA ASP A 146 -20.46 -10.26 13.09
C ASP A 146 -21.51 -9.17 12.81
N LEU A 147 -21.72 -8.80 11.54
CA LEU A 147 -22.79 -7.88 11.15
C LEU A 147 -24.15 -8.54 11.40
N ASP A 148 -24.36 -9.75 10.90
CA ASP A 148 -25.63 -10.48 11.07
C ASP A 148 -25.98 -10.69 12.55
N GLU A 149 -25.01 -11.03 13.41
CA GLU A 149 -25.22 -11.16 14.86
C GLU A 149 -25.56 -9.82 15.53
N VAL A 150 -24.86 -8.73 15.14
CA VAL A 150 -25.14 -7.39 15.67
C VAL A 150 -26.54 -6.92 15.27
N PHE A 151 -27.02 -7.25 14.07
CA PHE A 151 -28.34 -6.84 13.57
C PHE A 151 -29.48 -7.81 13.95
N ALA A 152 -29.17 -9.05 14.36
CA ALA A 152 -30.18 -10.06 14.72
C ALA A 152 -30.91 -9.78 16.04
N ASP A 153 -30.33 -9.00 16.96
CA ASP A 153 -30.89 -8.78 18.30
C ASP A 153 -32.17 -7.90 18.35
N GLU A 154 -32.62 -7.31 17.24
CA GLU A 154 -33.84 -6.47 17.22
C GLU A 154 -35.09 -7.14 16.61
N GLU A 155 -34.98 -8.27 15.89
CA GLU A 155 -36.17 -8.96 15.37
C GLU A 155 -36.91 -9.79 16.43
N LEU A 156 -36.29 -10.07 17.58
CA LEU A 156 -36.90 -10.87 18.67
C LEU A 156 -37.69 -10.05 19.71
N LEU A 157 -37.79 -8.72 19.56
CA LEU A 157 -38.56 -7.85 20.48
C LEU A 157 -39.72 -7.10 19.81
N GLY A 158 -40.07 -7.45 18.57
CA GLY A 158 -41.08 -6.76 17.75
C GLY A 158 -42.42 -7.48 17.51
N SER A 159 -42.66 -8.66 18.10
CA SER A 159 -43.88 -9.43 17.82
C SER A 159 -44.53 -10.08 19.06
N GLU A 160 -44.69 -9.31 20.14
CA GLU A 160 -45.80 -9.59 21.08
C GLU A 160 -47.09 -8.97 20.56
N GLN A 161 -47.76 -9.72 19.69
CA GLN A 161 -49.15 -9.47 19.34
C GLN A 161 -50.01 -10.05 20.47
N PRO A 162 -50.82 -9.25 21.19
CA PRO A 162 -51.63 -9.79 22.28
C PRO A 162 -52.68 -10.75 21.71
N PRO A 163 -52.87 -11.95 22.29
CA PRO A 163 -53.91 -12.84 21.81
C PRO A 163 -55.28 -12.23 22.11
N ALA A 164 -56.09 -12.09 21.06
CA ALA A 164 -57.48 -11.67 21.20
C ALA A 164 -58.27 -12.71 22.00
N GLU A 165 -58.92 -12.24 23.06
CA GLU A 165 -59.92 -12.99 23.83
C GLU A 165 -61.06 -13.46 22.92
N ARG A 166 -61.28 -14.79 22.89
CA ARG A 166 -62.63 -15.37 22.85
C ARG A 166 -62.67 -16.54 23.81
N GLY A 167 -63.45 -16.36 24.87
CA GLY A 167 -63.61 -17.32 25.94
C GLY A 167 -64.36 -18.60 25.54
N ASN A 168 -64.15 -19.63 26.34
CA ASN A 168 -65.23 -20.27 27.08
C ASN A 168 -64.66 -21.25 28.13
N GLY A 169 -65.05 -21.03 29.39
CA GLY A 169 -65.64 -22.09 30.20
C GLY A 169 -64.73 -23.05 30.97
N SER A 170 -64.64 -22.75 32.27
CA SER A 170 -64.92 -23.64 33.42
C SER A 170 -63.81 -24.55 34.00
N ASP A 171 -63.48 -24.16 35.24
CA ASP A 171 -63.44 -24.95 36.49
C ASP A 171 -62.16 -25.69 36.93
N GLY A 172 -61.64 -25.23 38.09
CA GLY A 172 -60.97 -26.08 39.08
C GLY A 172 -59.67 -25.52 39.69
N PRO A 173 -59.62 -25.21 41.00
CA PRO A 173 -58.52 -24.46 41.63
C PRO A 173 -57.45 -25.36 42.27
N GLY A 174 -56.22 -24.86 42.38
CA GLY A 174 -55.18 -25.48 43.21
C GLY A 174 -53.84 -24.76 43.08
N GLY A 175 -53.50 -23.92 44.06
CA GLY A 175 -52.23 -23.21 44.13
C GLY A 175 -51.06 -24.07 44.62
N ALA A 176 -49.84 -23.64 44.26
CA ALA A 176 -48.56 -23.75 44.98
C ALA A 176 -47.44 -23.43 43.97
N MET A 177 -46.74 -22.30 44.12
CA MET A 177 -45.37 -22.22 44.68
C MET A 177 -44.28 -22.76 43.74
N THR A 178 -43.58 -21.80 43.11
CA THR A 178 -42.10 -21.68 42.96
C THR A 178 -41.24 -22.94 42.84
N GLU A 179 -40.57 -23.10 41.68
CA GLU A 179 -39.09 -23.14 41.50
C GLU A 179 -38.74 -23.69 40.09
N PRO A 180 -37.82 -23.06 39.31
CA PRO A 180 -37.23 -23.71 38.16
C PRO A 180 -35.92 -24.43 38.55
N VAL A 181 -35.87 -25.68 38.12
CA VAL A 181 -34.82 -26.67 38.29
C VAL A 181 -33.52 -26.26 37.59
N VAL A 182 -32.42 -26.36 38.34
CA VAL A 182 -31.03 -26.36 37.90
C VAL A 182 -30.78 -27.50 36.89
N ARG A 183 -30.23 -27.18 35.72
CA ARG A 183 -29.44 -28.13 34.93
C ARG A 183 -28.10 -27.50 34.55
N THR A 184 -27.10 -27.86 35.34
CA THR A 184 -25.68 -27.82 35.04
C THR A 184 -25.38 -28.75 33.86
N ALA A 185 -24.61 -28.26 32.88
CA ALA A 185 -23.87 -29.10 31.94
C ALA A 185 -22.42 -28.61 31.94
N GLU A 186 -21.61 -29.27 32.75
CA GLU A 186 -20.16 -29.23 32.69
C GLU A 186 -19.68 -29.92 31.41
N ARG A 187 -18.80 -29.27 30.65
CA ARG A 187 -17.81 -29.93 29.79
C ARG A 187 -16.53 -29.11 29.74
N THR A 188 -15.52 -29.58 30.48
CA THR A 188 -14.09 -29.47 30.15
C THR A 188 -13.63 -30.90 29.76
N PRO A 189 -12.40 -31.16 29.26
CA PRO A 189 -11.28 -30.27 28.93
C PRO A 189 -10.56 -30.61 27.60
N GLN A 190 -9.55 -29.82 27.19
CA GLN A 190 -8.19 -30.36 26.98
C GLN A 190 -7.14 -29.25 26.81
N ARG A 191 -6.20 -29.30 27.75
CA ARG A 191 -4.93 -28.59 27.85
C ARG A 191 -3.88 -29.50 27.21
N ALA A 192 -3.08 -28.97 26.28
CA ALA A 192 -1.85 -29.62 25.83
C ALA A 192 -0.68 -28.72 26.22
N GLU A 193 -0.01 -29.08 27.31
CA GLU A 193 1.33 -28.62 27.64
C GLU A 193 2.32 -29.77 27.46
N ALA A 194 3.54 -29.37 27.09
CA ALA A 194 4.82 -30.08 27.11
C ALA A 194 5.13 -31.00 25.93
N LEU A 195 6.22 -30.68 25.22
CA LEU A 195 7.55 -31.29 25.42
C LEU A 195 8.56 -30.60 24.48
N VAL A 196 9.52 -29.84 25.03
CA VAL A 196 10.96 -30.21 25.16
C VAL A 196 11.79 -29.87 23.92
N SER A 197 12.64 -28.85 24.06
CA SER A 197 13.88 -28.68 23.30
C SER A 197 14.85 -29.82 23.57
N PRO A 198 15.76 -30.10 22.64
CA PRO A 198 17.15 -30.18 23.07
C PRO A 198 18.07 -29.37 22.17
N THR A 199 18.85 -28.51 22.82
CA THR A 199 20.22 -28.20 22.46
C THR A 199 21.00 -29.51 22.35
N GLN A 200 21.66 -29.76 21.21
CA GLN A 200 22.82 -30.62 21.16
C GLN A 200 23.97 -29.93 20.44
N ASP A 201 24.99 -29.73 21.25
CA ASP A 201 26.38 -29.44 20.99
C ASP A 201 26.99 -30.55 20.12
N LEU A 202 27.59 -30.18 18.98
CA LEU A 202 28.58 -31.00 18.29
C LEU A 202 29.76 -30.11 17.97
N GLY A 203 30.83 -30.33 18.72
CA GLY A 203 32.10 -29.64 18.60
C GLY A 203 32.85 -29.98 17.30
N ALA A 204 33.77 -29.06 17.01
CA ALA A 204 35.06 -29.20 16.32
C ALA A 204 35.27 -30.41 15.39
N LEU A 205 35.58 -30.11 14.12
CA LEU A 205 36.68 -30.74 13.37
C LEU A 205 37.00 -29.94 12.09
N ASP A 206 38.29 -29.60 11.97
CA ASP A 206 39.13 -29.31 10.80
C ASP A 206 38.91 -28.06 9.91
N ASP A 207 39.74 -27.02 10.12
CA ASP A 207 40.51 -26.37 9.04
C ASP A 207 41.52 -27.39 8.46
N PRO A 208 42.02 -27.37 7.18
CA PRO A 208 42.37 -26.22 6.32
C PRO A 208 42.15 -26.53 4.78
N PRO A 209 42.77 -25.88 3.75
CA PRO A 209 43.72 -24.77 3.75
C PRO A 209 43.39 -23.58 2.83
N ALA A 210 44.14 -22.51 3.09
CA ALA A 210 44.33 -21.37 2.19
C ALA A 210 44.77 -21.81 0.80
N VAL A 211 44.16 -21.23 -0.23
CA VAL A 211 44.69 -21.20 -1.60
C VAL A 211 44.72 -19.75 -2.04
N GLU A 212 45.92 -19.30 -2.36
CA GLU A 212 46.23 -18.00 -2.95
C GLU A 212 45.65 -17.86 -4.36
N GLU A 213 45.42 -16.59 -4.73
CA GLU A 213 45.22 -15.99 -6.05
C GLU A 213 45.15 -16.91 -7.30
N ALA A 214 44.03 -16.80 -8.01
CA ALA A 214 44.04 -16.83 -9.47
C ALA A 214 42.98 -15.84 -10.01
N VAL A 215 43.48 -14.84 -10.73
CA VAL A 215 42.75 -13.93 -11.61
C VAL A 215 42.17 -14.77 -12.75
N ASP A 216 40.86 -14.66 -13.03
CA ASP A 216 40.30 -15.00 -14.34
C ASP A 216 38.99 -14.25 -14.61
N GLU A 217 38.92 -13.66 -15.80
CA GLU A 217 37.81 -12.91 -16.39
C GLU A 217 36.50 -13.73 -16.44
N PRO A 218 35.31 -13.12 -16.26
CA PRO A 218 34.08 -13.78 -16.62
C PRO A 218 33.87 -13.75 -18.15
N LEU A 219 34.08 -14.93 -18.73
CA LEU A 219 33.67 -15.42 -20.05
C LEU A 219 32.36 -14.78 -20.57
N ARG A 220 32.47 -14.04 -21.68
CA ARG A 220 31.31 -13.61 -22.50
C ARG A 220 30.70 -14.83 -23.20
N ALA A 221 29.38 -14.98 -23.11
CA ALA A 221 28.63 -16.02 -23.81
C ALA A 221 28.58 -15.77 -25.34
N PRO A 222 28.61 -16.81 -26.21
CA PRO A 222 29.03 -16.69 -27.61
C PRO A 222 27.89 -16.60 -28.65
N TRP A 223 26.81 -15.84 -28.39
CA TRP A 223 25.64 -15.79 -29.30
C TRP A 223 25.39 -14.44 -29.99
N LEU A 224 26.36 -13.53 -29.99
CA LEU A 224 26.29 -12.29 -30.78
C LEU A 224 27.24 -12.35 -31.98
N GLN A 225 26.88 -13.16 -32.98
CA GLN A 225 27.45 -13.02 -34.32
C GLN A 225 26.37 -13.15 -35.40
N HIS A 226 26.41 -12.14 -36.27
CA HIS A 226 25.73 -11.94 -37.54
C HIS A 226 24.31 -11.35 -37.51
N SER A 227 24.21 -10.07 -37.88
CA SER A 227 24.13 -9.72 -39.31
C SER A 227 24.49 -8.24 -39.50
N GLU A 228 25.62 -7.98 -40.17
CA GLU A 228 25.92 -6.70 -40.79
C GLU A 228 25.13 -6.60 -42.10
N GLU A 229 24.29 -5.57 -42.24
CA GLU A 229 23.90 -4.95 -43.52
C GLU A 229 23.35 -3.53 -43.22
N PRO A 230 23.39 -2.61 -44.19
CA PRO A 230 24.24 -1.42 -44.10
C PRO A 230 23.54 -0.21 -43.48
N ALA A 231 24.37 0.74 -43.05
CA ALA A 231 24.02 2.04 -42.51
C ALA A 231 22.94 2.76 -43.35
N ALA A 232 21.68 2.65 -42.91
CA ALA A 232 20.74 3.74 -43.07
C ALA A 232 21.22 4.82 -42.10
N GLU A 233 21.89 5.83 -42.65
CA GLU A 233 22.19 7.09 -41.98
C GLU A 233 20.96 7.54 -41.19
N SER A 234 21.00 7.28 -39.88
CA SER A 234 19.98 7.73 -38.95
C SER A 234 20.04 9.25 -38.99
N GLN A 235 18.94 9.86 -39.45
CA GLN A 235 18.73 11.30 -39.60
C GLN A 235 18.96 12.12 -38.32
N VAL A 236 19.35 11.47 -37.23
CA VAL A 236 19.76 12.04 -35.94
C VAL A 236 21.16 12.68 -35.99
N ALA A 237 22.04 12.28 -36.93
CA ALA A 237 23.42 12.75 -36.95
C ALA A 237 23.67 14.13 -37.60
N GLN A 238 22.65 14.78 -38.20
CA GLN A 238 22.85 16.03 -38.97
C GLN A 238 22.32 17.32 -38.30
N LEU A 239 21.98 17.32 -37.01
CA LEU A 239 21.49 18.53 -36.32
C LEU A 239 22.34 19.01 -35.12
N ALA A 240 23.53 18.45 -34.89
CA ALA A 240 24.35 18.82 -33.74
C ALA A 240 25.35 19.95 -34.05
N GLY A 241 24.87 21.19 -34.01
CA GLY A 241 25.69 22.26 -33.40
C GLY A 241 25.69 22.06 -31.89
N ALA A 242 26.76 22.46 -31.18
CA ALA A 242 26.94 22.21 -29.74
C ALA A 242 25.80 22.71 -28.81
N ASN A 243 24.87 23.51 -29.30
CA ASN A 243 23.65 23.91 -28.58
C ASN A 243 22.48 22.92 -28.75
N GLY A 244 22.42 22.16 -29.85
CA GLY A 244 21.37 21.18 -30.12
C GLY A 244 21.44 19.94 -29.23
N SER A 245 22.62 19.58 -28.71
CA SER A 245 22.76 18.42 -27.82
C SER A 245 22.22 18.68 -26.40
N ALA A 246 22.29 19.92 -25.91
CA ALA A 246 21.77 20.28 -24.59
C ALA A 246 20.24 20.37 -24.58
N ASP A 247 19.66 20.98 -25.62
CA ASP A 247 18.21 21.09 -25.76
C ASP A 247 17.56 19.70 -25.96
N VAL A 248 18.17 18.84 -26.78
CA VAL A 248 17.71 17.45 -26.97
C VAL A 248 17.81 16.63 -25.68
N LEU A 249 18.86 16.85 -24.87
CA LEU A 249 18.99 16.19 -23.57
C LEU A 249 17.91 16.67 -22.59
N ALA A 250 17.65 17.98 -22.53
CA ALA A 250 16.61 18.56 -21.68
C ALA A 250 15.22 18.02 -22.05
N GLU A 251 14.90 17.99 -23.35
CA GLU A 251 13.65 17.39 -23.86
C GLU A 251 13.53 15.91 -23.49
N SER A 252 14.63 15.15 -23.60
CA SER A 252 14.64 13.72 -23.25
C SER A 252 14.43 13.50 -21.74
N ILE A 253 15.05 14.32 -20.90
CA ILE A 253 14.86 14.28 -19.44
C ILE A 253 13.41 14.62 -19.07
N ASP A 254 12.83 15.67 -19.66
CA ASP A 254 11.44 16.05 -19.42
C ASP A 254 10.47 14.97 -19.92
N SER A 255 10.76 14.36 -21.07
CA SER A 255 9.99 13.25 -21.63
C SER A 255 9.95 12.02 -20.71
N VAL A 256 11.05 11.68 -20.04
CA VAL A 256 11.08 10.58 -19.05
C VAL A 256 10.42 11.00 -17.73
N ARG A 257 10.63 12.25 -17.29
CA ARG A 257 9.96 12.80 -16.11
C ARG A 257 8.44 12.73 -16.25
N ASP A 258 7.90 13.17 -17.38
CA ASP A 258 6.46 13.18 -17.64
C ASP A 258 5.88 11.76 -17.58
N ARG A 259 6.58 10.76 -18.14
CA ARG A 259 6.17 9.36 -18.05
C ARG A 259 6.14 8.84 -16.62
N ILE A 260 7.17 9.14 -15.82
CA ILE A 260 7.22 8.76 -14.41
C ILE A 260 6.08 9.42 -13.63
N GLU A 261 5.87 10.72 -13.83
CA GLU A 261 4.81 11.47 -13.13
C GLU A 261 3.42 10.97 -13.51
N VAL A 262 3.16 10.73 -14.80
CA VAL A 262 1.87 10.19 -15.28
C VAL A 262 1.65 8.76 -14.77
N PHE A 263 2.69 7.92 -14.77
CA PHE A 263 2.56 6.58 -14.23
C PHE A 263 2.28 6.58 -12.72
N ASN A 264 2.93 7.48 -11.96
CA ASN A 264 2.64 7.66 -10.54
C ASN A 264 1.19 8.13 -10.31
N ASP A 265 0.66 9.00 -11.16
CA ASP A 265 -0.76 9.40 -11.14
C ASP A 265 -1.69 8.20 -11.46
N MET A 266 -1.35 7.35 -12.43
CA MET A 266 -2.09 6.11 -12.69
C MET A 266 -2.12 5.19 -11.46
N LEU A 267 -0.95 4.95 -10.83
CA LEU A 267 -0.84 4.14 -9.62
C LEU A 267 -1.69 4.71 -8.48
N GLN A 268 -1.68 6.03 -8.28
CA GLN A 268 -2.48 6.69 -7.25
C GLN A 268 -3.98 6.55 -7.50
N ARG A 269 -4.42 6.71 -8.76
CA ARG A 269 -5.82 6.54 -9.14
C ARG A 269 -6.31 5.12 -8.94
N TRP A 270 -5.54 4.13 -9.41
CA TRP A 270 -5.85 2.73 -9.17
C TRP A 270 -5.86 2.38 -7.68
N ALA A 271 -4.92 2.95 -6.90
CA ALA A 271 -4.90 2.83 -5.45
C ALA A 271 -6.07 3.54 -4.72
N ALA A 272 -6.86 4.34 -5.44
CA ALA A 272 -8.06 5.00 -4.96
C ALA A 272 -9.34 4.45 -5.61
N SER A 273 -9.24 3.36 -6.39
CA SER A 273 -10.33 2.82 -7.22
C SER A 273 -10.98 3.88 -8.14
N GLU A 274 -10.18 4.86 -8.57
CA GLU A 274 -10.59 5.94 -9.45
C GLU A 274 -10.34 5.62 -10.92
N ARG A 275 -11.14 6.26 -11.79
CA ARG A 275 -10.92 6.21 -13.23
C ARG A 275 -9.73 7.01 -13.68
N LEU A 276 -9.10 6.57 -14.76
CA LEU A 276 -8.05 7.31 -15.45
C LEU A 276 -8.68 8.46 -16.25
N ASN A 277 -8.74 9.64 -15.64
CA ASN A 277 -9.32 10.84 -16.24
C ASN A 277 -8.28 11.98 -16.36
N PRO A 278 -7.79 12.27 -17.58
CA PRO A 278 -6.76 13.29 -17.82
C PRO A 278 -7.13 14.67 -17.27
N GLU A 279 -8.39 15.10 -17.40
CA GLU A 279 -8.86 16.41 -16.96
C GLU A 279 -8.74 16.62 -15.44
N THR A 280 -8.79 15.52 -14.69
CA THR A 280 -8.69 15.56 -13.23
C THR A 280 -7.30 15.26 -12.71
N SER A 281 -6.33 14.97 -13.60
CA SER A 281 -4.95 14.70 -13.21
C SER A 281 -4.37 15.90 -12.44
N PRO A 282 -3.69 15.68 -11.30
CA PRO A 282 -2.96 16.73 -10.60
C PRO A 282 -1.93 17.43 -11.49
N LEU A 283 -1.37 16.73 -12.47
CA LEU A 283 -0.39 17.27 -13.43
C LEU A 283 -1.03 18.30 -14.36
N VAL A 284 -2.27 18.05 -14.78
CA VAL A 284 -3.06 18.98 -15.60
C VAL A 284 -3.54 20.17 -14.77
N ARG A 285 -4.07 19.93 -13.56
CA ARG A 285 -4.52 21.00 -12.66
C ARG A 285 -3.41 21.98 -12.27
N ARG A 286 -2.18 21.50 -12.14
CA ARG A 286 -0.99 22.32 -11.85
C ARG A 286 -0.40 22.97 -13.11
N GLY A 287 -0.98 22.75 -14.29
CA GLY A 287 -0.51 23.31 -15.56
C GLY A 287 0.82 22.71 -16.05
N ARG A 288 1.23 21.55 -15.53
CA ARG A 288 2.46 20.86 -15.96
C ARG A 288 2.28 20.12 -17.29
N LEU A 289 1.10 19.57 -17.52
CA LEU A 289 0.71 18.90 -18.77
C LEU A 289 -0.61 19.45 -19.27
N THR A 290 -0.83 19.33 -20.58
CA THR A 290 -2.16 19.51 -21.16
C THR A 290 -3.00 18.23 -20.98
N PRO A 291 -4.34 18.30 -20.96
CA PRO A 291 -5.19 17.11 -20.91
C PRO A 291 -4.89 16.12 -22.04
N ASP A 292 -4.66 16.63 -23.26
CA ASP A 292 -4.34 15.79 -24.42
C ASP A 292 -3.01 15.06 -24.24
N ARG A 293 -1.97 15.74 -23.74
CA ARG A 293 -0.67 15.10 -23.50
C ARG A 293 -0.76 14.04 -22.40
N CYS A 294 -1.52 14.30 -21.33
CA CYS A 294 -1.75 13.34 -20.26
C CYS A 294 -2.51 12.10 -20.77
N ARG A 295 -3.54 12.30 -21.60
CA ARG A 295 -4.28 11.22 -22.28
C ARG A 295 -3.37 10.34 -23.13
N ASP A 296 -2.51 10.95 -23.95
CA ASP A 296 -1.57 10.22 -24.79
C ASP A 296 -0.62 9.36 -23.97
N LEU A 297 -0.11 9.89 -22.86
CA LEU A 297 0.78 9.17 -21.96
C LEU A 297 0.08 8.02 -21.22
N TYR A 298 -1.17 8.19 -20.77
CA TYR A 298 -1.95 7.05 -20.23
C TYR A 298 -2.09 5.93 -21.26
N ARG A 299 -2.44 6.27 -22.50
CA ARG A 299 -2.59 5.28 -23.58
C ARG A 299 -1.26 4.57 -23.90
N GLU A 300 -0.18 5.33 -23.97
CA GLU A 300 1.17 4.81 -24.16
C GLU A 300 1.49 3.79 -23.07
N LEU A 301 1.31 4.14 -21.80
CA LEU A 301 1.64 3.28 -20.66
C LEU A 301 0.75 2.03 -20.57
N LEU A 302 -0.54 2.13 -20.91
CA LEU A 302 -1.43 0.96 -20.98
C LEU A 302 -1.05 -0.01 -22.11
N THR A 303 -0.42 0.48 -23.18
CA THR A 303 -0.11 -0.31 -24.39
C THR A 303 1.31 -0.88 -24.35
N ALA A 304 2.29 -0.02 -24.06
CA ALA A 304 3.71 -0.34 -24.02
C ALA A 304 4.16 -0.92 -22.68
N GLY A 305 3.43 -0.63 -21.60
CA GLY A 305 3.79 -1.04 -20.24
C GLY A 305 4.70 -0.04 -19.53
N ALA A 306 4.64 -0.03 -18.21
CA ALA A 306 5.45 0.77 -17.31
C ALA A 306 6.94 0.42 -17.39
N VAL A 307 7.27 -0.82 -17.77
CA VAL A 307 8.64 -1.27 -17.98
C VAL A 307 9.37 -0.38 -19.00
N SER A 308 8.65 0.15 -20.00
CA SER A 308 9.23 1.06 -21.00
C SER A 308 9.85 2.33 -20.36
N ILE A 309 9.35 2.80 -19.22
CA ILE A 309 9.90 3.95 -18.49
C ILE A 309 11.36 3.67 -18.08
N LEU A 310 11.65 2.44 -17.65
CA LEU A 310 12.97 2.02 -17.22
C LEU A 310 13.94 1.93 -18.40
N ASP A 311 13.47 1.47 -19.55
CA ASP A 311 14.27 1.41 -20.78
C ASP A 311 14.67 2.82 -21.26
N HIS A 312 13.75 3.79 -21.17
CA HIS A 312 14.06 5.19 -21.48
C HIS A 312 15.03 5.81 -20.47
N LEU A 313 14.88 5.48 -19.18
CA LEU A 313 15.79 5.96 -18.14
C LEU A 313 17.21 5.37 -18.27
N ALA A 314 17.32 4.10 -18.68
CA ALA A 314 18.60 3.47 -18.98
C ALA A 314 19.29 4.16 -20.17
N SER A 315 18.53 4.41 -21.24
CA SER A 315 19.01 5.12 -22.44
C SER A 315 19.53 6.53 -22.10
N LEU A 316 18.86 7.26 -21.19
CA LEU A 316 19.34 8.55 -20.68
C LEU A 316 20.66 8.45 -19.93
N SER A 317 20.84 7.39 -19.13
CA SER A 317 22.03 7.19 -18.29
C SER A 317 23.26 6.83 -19.12
N GLU A 318 23.08 6.06 -20.20
CA GLU A 318 24.17 5.67 -21.11
C GLU A 318 24.63 6.83 -22.01
N ALA A 319 23.74 7.77 -22.32
CA ALA A 319 24.01 8.82 -23.29
C ALA A 319 24.92 9.95 -22.77
N ASN A 320 25.01 10.21 -21.45
CA ASN A 320 25.79 11.35 -20.91
C ASN A 320 26.08 11.26 -19.40
N GLY A 321 27.31 11.60 -18.99
CA GLY A 321 27.71 11.63 -17.57
C GLY A 321 27.01 12.71 -16.71
N GLU A 322 26.64 13.86 -17.30
CA GLU A 322 25.82 14.90 -16.62
C GLU A 322 24.35 14.47 -16.46
N ALA A 323 23.88 13.52 -17.28
CA ALA A 323 22.54 12.96 -17.17
C ALA A 323 22.42 12.00 -15.98
N ASP A 324 23.52 11.53 -15.37
CA ASP A 324 23.45 10.58 -14.25
C ASP A 324 22.83 11.18 -12.99
N ASP A 325 23.11 12.46 -12.67
CA ASP A 325 22.50 13.11 -11.51
C ASP A 325 20.99 13.36 -11.72
N GLN A 326 20.59 13.73 -12.94
CA GLN A 326 19.18 13.89 -13.30
C GLN A 326 18.46 12.54 -13.33
N ALA A 327 19.08 11.52 -13.94
CA ALA A 327 18.58 10.16 -13.92
C ALA A 327 18.43 9.65 -12.49
N ARG A 328 19.39 9.92 -11.60
CA ARG A 328 19.31 9.58 -10.17
C ARG A 328 18.11 10.25 -9.48
N ALA A 329 17.83 11.51 -9.79
CA ALA A 329 16.64 12.19 -9.29
C ALA A 329 15.33 11.56 -9.81
N LEU A 330 15.32 11.12 -11.07
CA LEU A 330 14.18 10.40 -11.67
C LEU A 330 13.98 8.99 -11.05
N ARG A 331 15.06 8.27 -10.74
CA ARG A 331 15.00 6.98 -10.00
C ARG A 331 14.27 7.14 -8.66
N GLY A 332 14.54 8.23 -7.94
CA GLY A 332 13.85 8.54 -6.68
C GLY A 332 12.33 8.68 -6.82
N ARG A 333 11.87 9.28 -7.93
CA ARG A 333 10.43 9.47 -8.21
C ARG A 333 9.71 8.17 -8.56
N ILE A 334 10.39 7.23 -9.20
CA ILE A 334 9.87 5.87 -9.46
C ILE A 334 9.57 5.17 -8.14
N VAL A 335 10.53 5.20 -7.21
CA VAL A 335 10.35 4.63 -5.87
C VAL A 335 9.20 5.29 -5.13
N ASP A 336 9.01 6.60 -5.26
CA ASP A 336 7.97 7.30 -4.53
C ASP A 336 6.56 6.90 -4.93
N GLY A 337 6.31 6.79 -6.24
CA GLY A 337 5.05 6.25 -6.73
C GLY A 337 4.87 4.79 -6.30
N ALA A 338 5.90 3.97 -6.47
CA ALA A 338 5.82 2.55 -6.15
C ALA A 338 5.57 2.29 -4.65
N VAL A 339 6.38 2.87 -3.77
CA VAL A 339 6.32 2.60 -2.33
C VAL A 339 5.09 3.25 -1.69
N GLY A 340 4.60 4.38 -2.25
CA GLY A 340 3.38 5.05 -1.78
C GLY A 340 2.09 4.37 -2.24
N SER A 341 2.00 3.95 -3.50
CA SER A 341 0.73 3.54 -4.11
C SER A 341 0.52 2.03 -4.23
N ILE A 342 1.59 1.27 -4.50
CA ILE A 342 1.48 -0.20 -4.68
C ILE A 342 0.90 -0.91 -3.48
N PRO A 343 1.29 -0.58 -2.24
CA PRO A 343 0.76 -1.37 -1.15
C PRO A 343 -0.77 -1.10 -1.01
N ARG A 344 -1.30 0.12 -1.28
CA ARG A 344 -2.76 0.34 -1.32
C ARG A 344 -3.44 -0.42 -2.46
N LEU A 345 -2.80 -0.45 -3.63
CA LEU A 345 -3.23 -1.25 -4.77
C LEU A 345 -3.37 -2.74 -4.38
N LEU A 346 -2.43 -3.29 -3.60
CA LEU A 346 -2.51 -4.66 -3.09
C LEU A 346 -3.74 -4.86 -2.20
N GLY A 347 -4.12 -3.86 -1.40
CA GLY A 347 -5.33 -3.90 -0.58
C GLY A 347 -6.60 -4.04 -1.43
N ILE A 348 -6.75 -3.18 -2.42
CA ILE A 348 -7.87 -3.17 -3.38
C ILE A 348 -7.95 -4.50 -4.13
N LEU A 349 -6.82 -4.97 -4.68
CA LEU A 349 -6.78 -6.23 -5.42
C LEU A 349 -7.07 -7.44 -4.54
N SER A 350 -6.63 -7.44 -3.27
CA SER A 350 -6.93 -8.52 -2.32
C SER A 350 -8.42 -8.56 -1.94
N ALA A 351 -9.12 -7.44 -2.02
CA ALA A 351 -10.57 -7.35 -1.86
C ALA A 351 -11.34 -7.80 -3.11
N GLY A 352 -10.64 -8.17 -4.19
CA GLY A 352 -11.25 -8.63 -5.45
C GLY A 352 -11.74 -7.50 -6.36
N GLU A 353 -11.35 -6.25 -6.09
CA GLU A 353 -11.69 -5.11 -6.93
C GLU A 353 -10.89 -5.14 -8.25
N GLN A 354 -11.50 -4.58 -9.31
CA GLN A 354 -10.87 -4.48 -10.63
C GLN A 354 -10.27 -3.10 -10.84
N LEU A 355 -9.14 -3.08 -11.55
CA LEU A 355 -8.50 -1.82 -11.93
C LEU A 355 -9.23 -1.22 -13.12
N ASP A 356 -9.47 0.10 -13.10
CA ASP A 356 -9.94 0.81 -14.27
C ASP A 356 -8.77 1.04 -15.24
N THR A 357 -8.65 0.14 -16.22
CA THR A 357 -7.56 0.12 -17.20
C THR A 357 -8.00 0.63 -18.57
N GLU A 358 -9.06 1.44 -18.63
CA GLU A 358 -9.61 1.99 -19.87
C GLU A 358 -9.43 3.50 -19.97
N VAL A 359 -8.90 3.97 -21.11
CA VAL A 359 -8.81 5.39 -21.46
C VAL A 359 -9.19 5.56 -22.93
N ASP A 360 -10.27 6.30 -23.20
CA ASP A 360 -10.77 6.61 -24.53
C ASP A 360 -10.81 5.41 -25.49
N GLY A 361 -11.33 4.28 -25.00
CA GLY A 361 -11.49 3.04 -25.76
C GLY A 361 -10.23 2.19 -25.89
N VAL A 362 -9.07 2.62 -25.35
CA VAL A 362 -7.91 1.76 -25.15
C VAL A 362 -8.07 1.06 -23.80
N ARG A 363 -8.18 -0.26 -23.81
CA ARG A 363 -8.29 -1.07 -22.59
C ARG A 363 -7.05 -1.94 -22.41
N GLY A 364 -6.34 -1.76 -21.31
CA GLY A 364 -5.32 -2.70 -20.85
C GLY A 364 -5.99 -3.90 -20.17
N GLU A 365 -5.60 -5.13 -20.50
CA GLU A 365 -6.05 -6.28 -19.72
C GLU A 365 -5.44 -6.22 -18.31
N GLN A 366 -6.27 -6.30 -17.26
CA GLN A 366 -5.80 -6.18 -15.88
C GLN A 366 -4.66 -7.16 -15.59
N ALA A 367 -4.76 -8.41 -16.01
CA ALA A 367 -3.70 -9.41 -15.83
C ALA A 367 -2.37 -8.97 -16.48
N ARG A 368 -2.42 -8.40 -17.69
CA ARG A 368 -1.24 -7.87 -18.39
C ARG A 368 -0.66 -6.65 -17.67
N VAL A 369 -1.52 -5.73 -17.21
CA VAL A 369 -1.09 -4.55 -16.43
C VAL A 369 -0.41 -4.98 -15.13
N LEU A 370 -0.95 -5.97 -14.43
CA LEU A 370 -0.36 -6.50 -13.20
C LEU A 370 0.97 -7.22 -13.46
N ALA A 371 1.06 -8.03 -14.52
CA ALA A 371 2.30 -8.69 -14.90
C ALA A 371 3.41 -7.69 -15.26
N ASP A 372 3.07 -6.66 -16.04
CA ASP A 372 3.98 -5.56 -16.37
C ASP A 372 4.40 -4.78 -15.12
N LEU A 373 3.49 -4.54 -14.18
CA LEU A 373 3.81 -3.87 -12.93
C LEU A 373 4.75 -4.70 -12.03
N VAL A 374 4.58 -6.03 -12.00
CA VAL A 374 5.50 -6.95 -11.30
C VAL A 374 6.91 -6.86 -11.91
N ASP A 375 7.01 -6.86 -13.25
CA ASP A 375 8.30 -6.73 -13.94
C ASP A 375 8.93 -5.35 -13.73
N TYR A 376 8.12 -4.29 -13.84
CA TYR A 376 8.54 -2.92 -13.55
C TYR A 376 9.15 -2.79 -12.15
N LEU A 377 8.49 -3.30 -11.11
CA LEU A 377 9.01 -3.25 -9.75
C LEU A 377 10.30 -4.06 -9.59
N SER A 378 10.38 -5.22 -10.24
CA SER A 378 11.56 -6.08 -10.20
C SER A 378 12.76 -5.42 -10.87
N ARG A 379 12.57 -4.84 -12.06
CA ARG A 379 13.62 -4.12 -12.81
C ARG A 379 13.97 -2.78 -12.15
N ALA A 380 13.00 -2.10 -11.54
CA ALA A 380 13.27 -0.88 -10.78
C ALA A 380 14.14 -1.17 -9.54
N ALA A 381 14.05 -2.36 -8.94
CA ALA A 381 14.92 -2.77 -7.84
C ALA A 381 16.39 -2.85 -8.26
N ASP A 382 16.67 -3.23 -9.51
CA ASP A 382 18.03 -3.31 -10.07
C ASP A 382 18.71 -1.95 -10.24
N LEU A 383 17.95 -0.85 -10.15
CA LEU A 383 18.51 0.50 -10.08
C LEU A 383 19.24 0.80 -8.76
N TYR A 384 19.13 -0.11 -7.78
CA TYR A 384 19.68 0.03 -6.44
C TYR A 384 20.68 -1.10 -6.12
N ALA A 385 21.71 -0.75 -5.34
CA ALA A 385 22.75 -1.68 -4.92
C ALA A 385 22.19 -2.87 -4.12
N ALA A 386 22.87 -4.03 -4.21
CA ALA A 386 22.56 -5.19 -3.38
C ALA A 386 22.66 -4.84 -1.88
N GLY A 387 21.70 -5.29 -1.09
CA GLY A 387 21.58 -4.93 0.34
C GLY A 387 21.00 -3.53 0.59
N SER A 388 20.63 -2.79 -0.45
CA SER A 388 19.86 -1.55 -0.28
C SER A 388 18.45 -1.88 0.19
N PRO A 389 17.94 -1.25 1.28
CA PRO A 389 16.56 -1.45 1.72
C PRO A 389 15.53 -1.09 0.65
N LEU A 390 15.84 -0.17 -0.27
CA LEU A 390 14.97 0.14 -1.42
C LEU A 390 14.84 -1.01 -2.41
N ARG A 391 15.94 -1.72 -2.66
CA ARG A 391 15.94 -2.90 -3.52
C ARG A 391 15.06 -3.99 -2.92
N ASP A 392 15.27 -4.29 -1.65
CA ASP A 392 14.50 -5.31 -0.93
C ASP A 392 13.01 -4.94 -0.86
N ARG A 393 12.71 -3.65 -0.68
CA ARG A 393 11.35 -3.11 -0.68
C ARG A 393 10.64 -3.35 -1.99
N LEU A 394 11.27 -3.02 -3.12
CA LEU A 394 10.68 -3.16 -4.45
C LEU A 394 10.47 -4.65 -4.81
N HIS A 395 11.45 -5.51 -4.53
CA HIS A 395 11.28 -6.96 -4.72
C HIS A 395 10.18 -7.54 -3.85
N TYR A 396 10.05 -7.09 -2.59
CA TYR A 396 8.96 -7.50 -1.73
C TYR A 396 7.60 -7.12 -2.33
N LEU A 397 7.42 -5.87 -2.76
CA LEU A 397 6.17 -5.41 -3.38
C LEU A 397 5.87 -6.17 -4.68
N ALA A 398 6.88 -6.43 -5.52
CA ALA A 398 6.73 -7.22 -6.74
C ALA A 398 6.23 -8.65 -6.45
N ARG A 399 6.77 -9.29 -5.40
CA ARG A 399 6.35 -10.64 -4.98
C ARG A 399 4.91 -10.66 -4.47
N GLU A 400 4.55 -9.69 -3.63
CA GLU A 400 3.18 -9.59 -3.11
C GLU A 400 2.17 -9.34 -4.24
N LEU A 401 2.53 -8.49 -5.21
CA LEU A 401 1.69 -8.22 -6.37
C LEU A 401 1.51 -9.45 -7.26
N ARG A 402 2.58 -10.23 -7.49
CA ARG A 402 2.50 -11.50 -8.21
C ARG A 402 1.55 -12.47 -7.53
N ALA A 403 1.60 -12.58 -6.20
CA ALA A 403 0.74 -13.48 -5.45
C ALA A 403 -0.75 -13.11 -5.57
N VAL A 404 -1.07 -11.83 -5.68
CA VAL A 404 -2.45 -11.35 -5.85
C VAL A 404 -2.92 -11.43 -7.31
N ALA A 405 -2.00 -11.28 -8.28
CA ALA A 405 -2.31 -11.37 -9.71
C ALA A 405 -2.70 -12.78 -10.18
N GLY A 406 -2.35 -13.83 -9.41
CA GLY A 406 -2.81 -15.20 -9.65
C GLY A 406 -2.00 -16.03 -10.64
N ASP A 407 -0.68 -15.81 -10.71
CA ASP A 407 0.27 -16.64 -11.47
C ASP A 407 0.92 -17.76 -10.63
#